data_AF-A0A0M4QGQ3-F1
#
_entry.id   AF-A0A0M4QGQ3-F1
#
_cell.length_a   1.000
_cell.length_b   1.000
_cell.length_c   1.000
_cell.angle_alpha   90.00
_cell.angle_beta   90.00
_cell.angle_gamma   90.00
#
_symmetry.space_group_name_H-M   'P 1'
#
loop_
_entity.id
_entity.type
_entity.pdbx_description
1 polymer ?
#
loop_
_entity_poly.entity_id
_entity_poly.type
_entity_poly.pdbx_seq_one_letter_code
_entity_poly.pdbx_strand_id
1 'polypeptide(L)'
;MLRDQDHKGSLFAIEEIYLKKRSPLAVLLLPLITFGIYQIVWYVKTKNEMNQLGAQIPTAWLVIVPIVNIWWLWENSSGVERVTKNGLSKVSSFLLVLLLGSIGGAIVQNTFNTTVAVKAELQGVS
;
A
#
# COMPACT_ATOMS: atom_id res chain seq x y z
N MET A 1 -52.26 -7.46 10.61
CA MET A 1 -50.99 -8.22 10.67
C MET A 1 -49.81 -7.47 10.00
N LEU A 2 -49.85 -6.13 9.90
CA LEU A 2 -48.86 -5.31 9.15
C LEU A 2 -48.28 -4.14 9.98
N ARG A 3 -48.27 -4.24 11.32
CA ARG A 3 -47.90 -3.14 12.25
C ARG A 3 -46.76 -3.51 13.21
N ASP A 4 -46.02 -4.57 12.88
CA ASP A 4 -44.96 -5.15 13.73
C ASP A 4 -43.62 -5.34 12.96
N GLN A 5 -43.55 -4.84 11.73
CA GLN A 5 -42.35 -4.93 10.86
C GLN A 5 -41.60 -3.60 10.77
N ASP A 6 -42.29 -2.50 11.02
CA ASP A 6 -41.81 -1.12 11.08
C ASP A 6 -40.98 -0.85 12.35
N HIS A 7 -41.40 -1.36 13.51
CA HIS A 7 -40.64 -1.22 14.75
C HIS A 7 -39.38 -2.09 14.77
N LYS A 8 -39.43 -3.31 14.22
CA LYS A 8 -38.25 -4.19 14.15
C LYS A 8 -37.17 -3.60 13.26
N GLY A 9 -37.53 -3.03 12.11
CA GLY A 9 -36.59 -2.36 11.21
C GLY A 9 -35.84 -1.19 11.88
N SER A 10 -36.53 -0.38 12.69
CA SER A 10 -35.88 0.72 13.42
C SER A 10 -35.04 0.21 14.60
N LEU A 11 -35.46 -0.86 15.28
CA LEU A 11 -34.72 -1.49 16.38
C LEU A 11 -33.44 -2.18 15.89
N PHE A 12 -33.48 -2.85 14.74
CA PHE A 12 -32.28 -3.43 14.11
C PHE A 12 -31.30 -2.37 13.61
N ALA A 13 -31.79 -1.21 13.17
CA ALA A 13 -30.94 -0.10 12.72
C ALA A 13 -30.26 0.65 13.88
N ILE A 14 -30.91 0.78 15.03
CA ILE A 14 -30.33 1.45 16.21
C ILE A 14 -29.39 0.53 17.02
N GLU A 15 -29.52 -0.79 16.89
CA GLU A 15 -28.67 -1.74 17.65
C GLU A 15 -27.22 -1.79 17.12
N GLU A 16 -26.96 -1.35 15.88
CA GLU A 16 -25.60 -1.38 15.30
C GLU A 16 -24.74 -0.14 15.54
N ILE A 17 -25.29 0.93 16.14
CA ILE A 17 -24.59 2.23 16.25
C ILE A 17 -23.77 2.31 17.55
N TYR A 18 -22.83 1.37 17.78
CA TYR A 18 -21.97 1.46 18.96
C TYR A 18 -20.59 0.85 18.77
N LEU A 19 -19.61 1.42 19.47
CA LEU A 19 -18.25 0.90 19.52
C LEU A 19 -18.22 -0.41 20.31
N LYS A 20 -17.79 -1.51 19.67
CA LYS A 20 -17.80 -2.82 20.32
C LYS A 20 -16.65 -2.97 21.31
N LYS A 21 -16.98 -3.34 22.56
CA LYS A 21 -15.99 -3.69 23.60
C LYS A 21 -15.18 -4.91 23.16
N ARG A 22 -13.86 -4.73 23.04
CA ARG A 22 -12.90 -5.77 22.65
C ARG A 22 -11.81 -5.90 23.72
N SER A 23 -11.24 -7.10 23.85
CA SER A 23 -10.09 -7.31 24.75
C SER A 23 -8.85 -6.61 24.20
N PRO A 24 -8.19 -5.70 24.96
CA PRO A 24 -6.93 -5.08 24.53
C PRO A 24 -5.83 -6.11 24.26
N LEU A 25 -5.81 -7.21 25.04
CA LEU A 25 -4.83 -8.29 24.86
C LEU A 25 -5.04 -9.02 23.54
N ALA A 26 -6.30 -9.24 23.13
CA ALA A 26 -6.60 -9.82 21.83
C ALA A 26 -6.15 -8.91 20.68
N VAL A 27 -6.31 -7.59 20.84
CA VAL A 27 -5.85 -6.60 19.85
C VAL A 27 -4.32 -6.62 19.71
N LEU A 28 -3.58 -6.85 20.80
CA LEU A 28 -2.12 -6.91 20.79
C LEU A 28 -1.56 -8.24 20.25
N LEU A 29 -2.13 -9.39 20.67
CA LEU A 29 -1.53 -10.70 20.40
C LEU A 29 -1.98 -11.33 19.09
N LEU A 30 -3.23 -11.09 18.66
CA LEU A 30 -3.73 -11.70 17.42
C LEU A 30 -3.00 -11.23 16.15
N PRO A 31 -2.55 -9.97 16.02
CA PRO A 31 -1.66 -9.58 14.92
C PRO A 31 -0.37 -10.41 14.88
N LEU A 32 0.24 -10.74 16.01
CA LEU A 32 1.46 -11.54 16.02
C LEU A 32 1.20 -12.97 15.54
N ILE A 33 0.10 -13.59 15.98
CA ILE A 33 -0.28 -14.96 15.58
C ILE A 33 -0.70 -15.03 14.10
N THR A 34 -1.33 -13.97 13.58
CA THR A 34 -1.87 -13.90 12.22
C THR A 34 -0.98 -13.14 11.23
N PHE A 35 0.26 -12.83 11.60
CA PHE A 35 1.21 -12.05 10.79
C PHE A 35 0.62 -10.72 10.27
N GLY A 36 -0.02 -9.98 11.17
CA GLY A 36 -0.58 -8.65 10.90
C GLY A 36 -1.96 -8.65 10.23
N ILE A 37 -2.47 -9.79 9.73
CA ILE A 37 -3.77 -9.85 9.05
C ILE A 37 -4.90 -9.42 9.98
N TYR A 38 -4.90 -9.89 11.23
CA TYR A 38 -5.90 -9.49 12.22
C TYR A 38 -5.90 -7.97 12.44
N GLN A 39 -4.74 -7.31 12.40
CA GLN A 39 -4.64 -5.86 12.58
C GLN A 39 -5.39 -5.10 11.49
N ILE A 40 -5.27 -5.54 10.23
CA ILE A 40 -5.97 -4.91 9.08
C ILE A 40 -7.47 -5.11 9.22
N VAL A 41 -7.91 -6.33 9.54
CA VAL A 41 -9.34 -6.63 9.77
C VAL A 41 -9.89 -5.79 10.92
N TRP A 42 -9.13 -5.64 11.99
CA TRP A 42 -9.51 -4.80 13.13
C TRP A 42 -9.66 -3.34 12.71
N TYR A 43 -8.70 -2.77 11.97
CA TYR A 43 -8.80 -1.39 11.46
C TYR A 43 -10.02 -1.16 10.55
N VAL A 44 -10.35 -2.11 9.67
CA VAL A 44 -11.56 -2.01 8.81
C VAL A 44 -12.83 -1.98 9.65
N LYS A 45 -12.91 -2.80 10.71
CA LYS A 45 -14.10 -2.84 11.58
C LYS A 45 -14.21 -1.60 12.45
N THR A 46 -13.12 -1.21 13.12
CA THR A 46 -13.15 -0.06 14.04
C THR A 46 -13.31 1.27 13.33
N LYS A 47 -12.79 1.44 12.10
CA LYS A 47 -13.09 2.65 11.32
C LYS A 47 -14.57 2.79 11.01
N ASN A 48 -15.28 1.69 10.73
CA ASN A 48 -16.71 1.75 10.41
C ASN A 48 -17.52 2.14 11.64
N GLU A 49 -17.21 1.54 12.80
CA GLU A 49 -17.81 1.90 14.09
C GLU A 49 -17.54 3.37 14.46
N MET A 50 -16.30 3.85 14.26
CA MET A 50 -15.96 5.26 14.49
C MET A 50 -16.68 6.18 13.51
N ASN A 51 -16.80 5.81 12.24
CA ASN A 51 -17.50 6.64 11.25
C ASN A 51 -19.01 6.71 11.50
N GLN A 52 -19.62 5.64 12.03
CA GLN A 52 -21.01 5.67 12.51
C GLN A 52 -21.21 6.64 13.68
N LEU A 53 -20.16 6.86 14.49
CA LEU A 53 -20.14 7.83 15.59
C LEU A 53 -19.73 9.25 15.16
N GLY A 54 -19.67 9.53 13.85
CA GLY A 54 -19.41 10.86 13.30
C GLY A 54 -17.95 11.13 12.91
N ALA A 55 -17.05 10.15 13.02
CA ALA A 55 -15.71 10.27 12.45
C ALA A 55 -15.72 10.16 10.91
N GLN A 56 -14.64 10.60 10.26
CA GLN A 56 -14.47 10.52 8.80
C GLN A 56 -13.12 9.88 8.47
N ILE A 57 -12.94 8.64 8.91
CA ILE A 57 -11.70 7.90 8.74
C ILE A 57 -11.69 7.26 7.34
N PRO A 58 -10.62 7.47 6.55
CA PRO A 58 -10.47 6.87 5.23
C PRO A 58 -10.26 5.36 5.31
N THR A 59 -10.18 4.71 4.15
CA THR A 59 -10.07 3.25 4.12
C THR A 59 -8.80 2.71 4.77
N ALA A 60 -8.92 1.67 5.59
CA ALA A 60 -7.79 1.01 6.24
C ALA A 60 -6.83 0.32 5.25
N TRP A 61 -7.26 0.11 4.00
CA TRP A 61 -6.41 -0.43 2.93
C TRP A 61 -5.21 0.48 2.60
N LEU A 62 -5.26 1.77 2.97
CA LEU A 62 -4.12 2.69 2.81
C LEU A 62 -2.87 2.26 3.58
N VAL A 63 -3.03 1.45 4.63
CA VAL A 63 -1.89 0.88 5.39
C VAL A 63 -1.02 -0.03 4.52
N ILE A 64 -1.58 -0.64 3.46
CA ILE A 64 -0.87 -1.54 2.56
C ILE A 64 -0.06 -0.77 1.49
N VAL A 65 -0.48 0.45 1.14
CA VAL A 65 0.14 1.28 0.09
C VAL A 65 1.66 1.41 0.22
N PRO A 66 2.25 1.76 1.39
CA PRO A 66 3.71 1.85 1.51
C PRO A 66 4.44 0.52 1.23
N ILE A 67 3.84 -0.62 1.57
CA ILE A 67 4.43 -1.95 1.33
C ILE A 67 4.43 -2.26 -0.16
N VAL A 68 3.29 -2.03 -0.82
CA VAL A 68 3.15 -2.21 -2.27
C VAL A 68 4.08 -1.26 -3.04
N ASN A 69 4.26 -0.03 -2.55
CA ASN A 69 5.18 0.93 -3.14
C ASN A 69 6.65 0.45 -3.08
N ILE A 70 7.09 -0.13 -1.95
CA ILE A 70 8.45 -0.70 -1.83
C ILE A 70 8.62 -1.90 -2.77
N TRP A 71 7.64 -2.80 -2.82
CA TRP A 71 7.66 -3.93 -3.76
C TRP A 71 7.71 -3.47 -5.22
N TRP A 72 6.91 -2.45 -5.56
CA TRP A 72 6.92 -1.84 -6.89
C TRP A 72 8.28 -1.22 -7.23
N LEU A 73 8.89 -0.48 -6.29
CA LEU A 73 10.24 0.08 -6.47
C LEU A 73 11.30 -1.00 -6.69
N TRP A 74 11.21 -2.11 -5.97
CA TRP A 74 12.10 -3.25 -6.14
C TRP A 74 12.01 -3.86 -7.54
N GLU A 75 10.79 -4.04 -8.05
CA GLU A 75 10.60 -4.60 -9.39
C GLU A 75 10.90 -3.60 -10.51
N ASN A 76 10.60 -2.32 -10.31
CA ASN A 76 11.05 -1.24 -11.19
C ASN A 76 12.59 -1.27 -11.33
N SER A 77 13.30 -1.46 -10.21
CA SER A 77 14.76 -1.57 -10.18
C SER A 77 15.28 -2.84 -10.85
N SER A 78 14.53 -3.96 -10.78
CA SER A 78 14.81 -5.14 -11.63
C SER A 78 14.78 -4.78 -13.11
N GLY A 79 13.80 -3.96 -13.53
CA GLY A 79 13.67 -3.46 -14.90
C GLY A 79 14.88 -2.63 -15.34
N VAL A 80 15.32 -1.69 -14.49
CA VAL A 80 16.50 -0.84 -14.74
C VAL A 80 17.74 -1.68 -15.06
N GLU A 81 18.03 -2.70 -14.24
CA GLU A 81 19.19 -3.57 -14.44
C GLU A 81 19.12 -4.35 -15.76
N ARG A 82 17.93 -4.91 -16.08
CA ARG A 82 17.72 -5.68 -17.30
C ARG A 82 17.91 -4.86 -18.57
N VAL A 83 17.44 -3.61 -18.59
CA VAL A 83 17.49 -2.77 -19.79
C VAL A 83 18.84 -2.07 -19.97
N THR A 84 19.53 -1.74 -18.88
CA THR A 84 20.80 -1.01 -18.93
C THR A 84 22.03 -1.91 -19.11
N LYS A 85 21.88 -3.24 -19.01
CA LYS A 85 22.91 -4.28 -19.31
C LYS A 85 24.34 -3.84 -18.94
N ASN A 86 24.60 -3.70 -17.63
CA ASN A 86 25.82 -3.19 -16.96
C ASN A 86 25.82 -1.70 -16.56
N GLY A 87 24.72 -0.96 -16.75
CA GLY A 87 24.61 0.43 -16.29
C GLY A 87 24.44 0.56 -14.78
N LEU A 88 23.29 0.16 -14.24
CA LEU A 88 23.03 0.13 -12.80
C LEU A 88 22.54 -1.24 -12.36
N SER A 89 23.05 -1.74 -11.23
CA SER A 89 22.51 -2.94 -10.61
C SER A 89 21.10 -2.69 -10.05
N LYS A 90 20.34 -3.77 -9.84
CA LYS A 90 19.02 -3.69 -9.21
C LYS A 90 19.09 -3.07 -7.82
N VAL A 91 20.07 -3.49 -7.00
CA VAL A 91 20.23 -2.98 -5.63
C VAL A 91 20.61 -1.50 -5.64
N SER A 92 21.55 -1.10 -6.50
CA SER A 92 21.95 0.30 -6.62
C SER A 92 20.79 1.18 -7.07
N SER A 93 20.06 0.78 -8.12
CA SER A 93 18.90 1.52 -8.63
C SER A 93 17.80 1.66 -7.56
N PHE A 94 17.54 0.58 -6.81
CA PHE A 94 16.57 0.57 -5.73
C PHE A 94 16.94 1.55 -4.61
N LEU A 95 18.18 1.48 -4.10
CA LEU A 95 18.63 2.36 -3.02
C LEU A 95 18.69 3.83 -3.46
N LEU A 96 19.10 4.11 -4.71
CA LEU A 96 19.11 5.46 -5.26
C LEU A 96 17.70 6.06 -5.26
N VAL A 97 16.71 5.34 -5.81
CA VAL A 97 15.35 5.87 -5.90
C VAL A 97 14.66 5.89 -4.53
N LEU A 98 14.87 4.87 -3.69
CA LEU A 98 14.26 4.79 -2.36
C LEU A 98 14.76 5.90 -1.42
N LEU A 99 16.07 6.17 -1.41
CA LEU A 99 16.68 7.09 -0.43
C LEU A 99 16.80 8.53 -0.96
N LEU A 100 17.02 8.71 -2.27
CA LEU A 100 17.25 10.02 -2.88
C LEU A 100 16.04 10.54 -3.69
N GLY A 101 14.98 9.74 -3.84
CA GLY A 101 13.76 10.11 -4.54
C GLY A 101 14.04 10.60 -5.97
N SER A 102 13.64 11.84 -6.27
CA SER A 102 13.81 12.44 -7.59
C SER A 102 15.28 12.55 -8.04
N ILE A 103 16.23 12.72 -7.11
CA ILE A 103 17.67 12.74 -7.44
C ILE A 103 18.11 11.36 -7.93
N GLY A 104 17.68 10.30 -7.25
CA GLY A 104 17.93 8.92 -7.69
C GLY A 104 17.32 8.65 -9.07
N GLY A 105 16.12 9.17 -9.31
CA GLY A 105 15.46 9.12 -10.62
C GLY A 105 16.27 9.80 -11.73
N ALA A 106 16.89 10.95 -11.45
CA ALA A 106 17.74 11.64 -12.43
C ALA A 106 18.99 10.82 -12.79
N ILE A 107 19.59 10.12 -11.82
CA ILE A 107 20.73 9.23 -12.06
C ILE A 107 20.32 8.04 -12.94
N VAL A 108 19.19 7.39 -12.62
CA VAL A 108 18.64 6.30 -13.44
C VAL A 108 18.33 6.78 -14.86
N GLN A 109 17.76 7.98 -15.01
CA GLN A 109 17.48 8.56 -16.32
C GLN A 109 18.76 8.82 -17.12
N ASN A 110 19.82 9.30 -16.47
CA ASN A 110 21.12 9.47 -17.12
C ASN A 110 21.65 8.13 -17.64
N THR A 111 21.53 7.05 -16.85
CA THR A 111 21.90 5.70 -17.30
C THR A 111 21.09 5.24 -18.51
N PHE A 112 19.77 5.50 -18.54
CA PHE A 112 18.95 5.20 -19.71
C PHE A 112 19.42 5.96 -20.95
N ASN A 113 19.72 7.24 -20.83
CA ASN A 113 20.20 8.05 -21.94
C ASN A 113 21.52 7.49 -22.51
N THR A 114 22.46 7.12 -21.64
CA THR A 114 23.72 6.47 -22.06
C THR A 114 23.46 5.14 -22.77
N THR A 115 22.56 4.29 -22.25
CA THR A 115 22.21 3.02 -22.89
C THR A 115 21.63 3.22 -24.30
N VAL A 116 20.79 4.25 -24.49
CA VAL A 116 20.22 4.59 -25.80
C VAL A 116 21.30 5.09 -26.76
N ALA A 117 22.17 5.99 -26.31
CA ALA A 117 23.26 6.53 -27.12
C ALA A 117 24.19 5.42 -27.64
N VAL A 118 24.66 4.53 -26.75
CA VAL A 118 25.50 3.39 -27.11
C VAL A 118 24.79 2.48 -28.12
N LYS A 119 23.49 2.23 -27.94
CA LYS A 119 22.72 1.40 -28.88
C LYS A 119 22.60 2.05 -30.26
N ALA A 120 22.43 3.37 -30.34
CA ALA A 120 22.34 4.09 -31.61
C ALA A 120 23.66 4.02 -32.40
N GLU A 121 24.79 4.18 -31.71
CA GLU A 121 26.14 4.02 -32.30
C GLU A 121 26.35 2.61 -32.86
N LEU A 122 26.00 1.57 -32.10
CA LEU A 122 26.10 0.17 -32.54
C LEU A 122 25.23 -0.15 -33.77
N GLN A 123 24.16 0.62 -33.98
CA GLN A 123 23.24 0.46 -35.10
C GLN A 123 23.58 1.36 -36.29
N GLY A 124 24.63 2.19 -36.19
CA GLY A 124 25.05 3.10 -37.26
C GLY A 124 24.03 4.20 -37.57
N VAL A 125 23.21 4.59 -36.58
CA VAL A 125 22.15 5.61 -36.69
C VAL A 125 22.41 6.82 -35.78
N SER A 126 23.64 6.95 -35.27
CA SER A 126 24.11 8.10 -34.49
C SER A 126 24.38 9.32 -35.37
#